data_AF-A0A2V6HM33-F1
#
_entry.id   AF-A0A2V6HM33-F1
#
_cell.length_a   1.000
_cell.length_b   1.000
_cell.length_c   1.000
_cell.angle_alpha   90.00
_cell.angle_beta   90.00
_cell.angle_gamma   90.00
#
_symmetry.space_group_name_H-M   'P 1'
#
loop_
_entity.id
_entity.type
_entity.pdbx_description
1 polymer ?
#
loop_
_entity_poly.entity_id
_entity_poly.type
_entity_poly.pdbx_seq_one_letter_code
_entity_poly.pdbx_strand_id
1 'polypeptide(L)' 'MPPDVFAAVAKMYVGEISQPVRTRLGFHIIELTDCKPARQMSFEEARKEIRLIVEANGL' A
#
# COMPACT_ATOMS: atom_id res chain seq x y z
N MET A 1 6.67 -1.16 0.80
CA MET A 1 6.52 -1.46 -0.64
C MET A 1 7.25 -0.37 -1.44
N PRO A 2 7.99 -0.69 -2.51
CA PRO A 2 8.58 0.35 -3.36
C PRO A 2 7.48 1.25 -3.95
N PRO A 3 7.65 2.59 -3.97
CA PRO A 3 6.63 3.52 -4.50
C PRO A 3 6.19 3.20 -5.94
N ASP A 4 7.14 2.76 -6.77
CA ASP A 4 6.89 2.43 -8.18
C ASP A 4 5.89 1.27 -8.35
N VAL A 5 5.91 0.30 -7.43
CA VAL A 5 4.98 -0.85 -7.44
C VAL A 5 3.57 -0.39 -7.07
N PHE A 6 3.45 0.47 -6.07
CA PHE A 6 2.14 1.01 -5.68
C PHE A 6 1.51 1.84 -6.81
N ALA A 7 2.30 2.67 -7.48
CA ALA A 7 1.82 3.49 -8.60
C ALA A 7 1.30 2.65 -9.78
N ALA A 8 1.89 1.49 -10.03
CA ALA A 8 1.40 0.55 -11.03
C ALA A 8 0.07 -0.08 -10.60
N VAL A 9 0.00 -0.65 -9.39
CA VAL A 9 -1.20 -1.31 -8.87
C VAL A 9 -2.41 -0.37 -8.78
N ALA A 10 -2.20 0.90 -8.43
CA ALA A 10 -3.27 1.88 -8.28
C ALA A 10 -4.12 2.12 -9.55
N LYS A 11 -3.64 1.69 -10.72
CA LYS A 11 -4.33 1.85 -12.01
C LYS A 11 -4.84 0.53 -12.60
N MET A 12 -4.56 -0.59 -11.95
CA MET A 12 -4.90 -1.94 -12.43
C MET A 12 -6.32 -2.34 -12.03
N TYR A 13 -6.91 -3.24 -12.81
CA TYR A 13 -8.13 -3.94 -12.45
C TYR A 13 -7.80 -5.28 -11.78
N VAL A 14 -8.73 -5.78 -10.95
CA VAL A 14 -8.59 -7.13 -10.37
C VAL A 14 -8.55 -8.17 -11.48
N GLY A 15 -7.61 -9.09 -11.39
CA GLY A 15 -7.26 -10.10 -12.40
C GLY A 15 -6.23 -9.63 -13.45
N GLU A 16 -5.84 -8.36 -13.44
CA GLU A 16 -4.87 -7.82 -14.39
C GLU A 16 -3.43 -8.19 -14.02
N ILE A 17 -2.62 -8.49 -15.04
CA ILE A 17 -1.16 -8.65 -14.93
C ILE A 17 -0.49 -7.41 -15.51
N SER A 18 0.43 -6.83 -14.74
CA SER A 18 1.14 -5.60 -15.12
C SER A 18 2.16 -5.82 -16.23
N GLN A 19 2.51 -4.73 -16.93
CA GLN A 19 3.80 -4.66 -17.64
C GLN A 19 4.97 -4.72 -16.63
N PRO A 20 6.20 -5.06 -17.05
CA PRO A 20 7.37 -5.07 -16.17
C PRO A 20 7.60 -3.70 -15.50
N VAL A 21 7.52 -3.67 -14.16
CA VAL A 21 7.77 -2.47 -13.34
C VAL A 21 9.23 -2.46 -12.90
N ARG A 22 9.97 -1.43 -13.29
CA ARG A 22 11.37 -1.25 -12.87
C ARG A 22 11.44 -0.57 -11.51
N THR A 23 12.17 -1.17 -10.58
CA THR A 23 12.48 -0.61 -9.26
C THR A 23 13.98 -0.62 -9.01
N ARG A 24 14.44 -0.06 -7.89
CA ARG A 24 15.85 -0.16 -7.48
C ARG A 24 16.33 -1.61 -7.26
N LEU A 25 15.40 -2.54 -7.03
CA LEU A 25 15.69 -3.95 -6.76
C LEU A 25 15.66 -4.83 -8.03
N GLY A 26 15.29 -4.27 -9.20
CA GLY A 26 15.19 -4.99 -10.46
C GLY A 26 13.86 -4.76 -11.18
N PHE A 27 13.27 -5.83 -11.72
CA PHE A 27 11.97 -5.80 -12.40
C PHE A 27 10.95 -6.63 -11.64
N HIS A 28 9.69 -6.18 -11.65
CA HIS A 28 8.56 -6.88 -11.05
C HIS A 28 7.43 -7.03 -12.07
N ILE A 29 6.84 -8.22 -12.14
CA ILE A 29 5.56 -8.49 -12.80
C ILE A 29 4.55 -8.70 -11.68
N ILE A 30 3.42 -8.02 -11.76
CA ILE A 30 2.45 -7.94 -10.67
C ILE A 30 1.11 -8.46 -11.18
N GLU A 31 0.44 -9.29 -10.40
CA GLU A 31 -0.96 -9.67 -10.62
C GLU A 31 -1.81 -9.06 -9.50
N LEU A 32 -2.87 -8.33 -9.86
CA LEU A 32 -3.79 -7.79 -8.87
C LEU A 32 -4.90 -8.80 -8.57
N THR A 33 -4.76 -9.59 -7.51
CA THR A 33 -5.71 -10.69 -7.22
C THR A 33 -6.98 -10.26 -6.48
N ASP A 34 -6.92 -9.16 -5.72
CA ASP A 34 -8.06 -8.60 -4.98
C ASP A 34 -7.83 -7.09 -4.70
N CYS A 35 -8.91 -6.33 -4.54
CA CYS A 35 -8.87 -4.93 -4.14
C CYS A 35 -9.99 -4.62 -3.15
N LYS A 36 -9.61 -4.34 -1.91
CA LYS A 36 -10.57 -3.92 -0.89
C LYS A 36 -10.84 -2.41 -1.03
N PRO A 37 -12.11 -1.98 -0.98
CA PRO A 37 -12.45 -0.56 -1.10
C PRO A 37 -11.79 0.24 0.02
N ALA A 38 -11.28 1.41 -0.34
CA ALA A 38 -10.74 2.34 0.63
C ALA A 38 -11.84 2.74 1.62
N ARG A 39 -11.50 2.69 2.91
CA ARG A 39 -12.38 3.16 3.98
C ARG A 39 -11.58 3.98 4.98
N GLN A 40 -12.26 4.91 5.64
CA GLN A 40 -11.69 5.56 6.81
C GLN A 40 -11.73 4.58 7.99
N MET A 41 -10.65 4.56 8.77
CA MET A 41 -10.62 3.89 10.06
C MET A 41 -11.28 4.80 11.10
N SER A 42 -12.05 4.20 12.00
CA SER A 42 -12.51 4.90 13.19
C SER A 42 -11.33 5.21 14.13
N PHE A 43 -11.50 6.21 14.99
CA PHE A 43 -10.48 6.54 15.99
C PHE A 43 -10.14 5.34 16.88
N GLU A 44 -11.14 4.57 17.34
CA GLU A 44 -10.91 3.39 18.18
C GLU A 44 -10.06 2.31 17.49
N GLU A 45 -10.29 2.07 16.19
CA GLU A 45 -9.47 1.13 15.39
C GLU A 45 -8.01 1.60 15.26
N ALA A 46 -7.79 2.90 15.09
CA ALA A 46 -6.47 3.48 14.88
C ALA A 46 -5.72 3.82 16.18
N ARG A 47 -6.41 3.86 17.34
CA ARG A 47 -5.91 4.41 18.61
C ARG A 47 -4.57 3.82 19.05
N LYS A 48 -4.39 2.50 18.90
CA LYS A 48 -3.14 1.82 19.29
C LYS A 48 -1.96 2.32 18.46
N GLU A 49 -2.14 2.44 17.15
CA GLU A 49 -1.10 2.84 16.21
C GLU A 49 -0.75 4.33 16.37
N ILE A 50 -1.78 5.18 16.51
CA ILE A 50 -1.60 6.62 16.78
C ILE A 50 -0.77 6.83 18.05
N ARG A 51 -1.09 6.14 19.15
CA ARG A 51 -0.35 6.27 20.41
C ARG A 51 1.13 5.91 20.27
N LEU A 52 1.43 4.79 19.59
CA LEU A 52 2.82 4.39 19.34
C LEU A 52 3.59 5.48 18.57
N ILE A 53 2.94 6.11 17.59
CA ILE A 53 3.54 7.17 16.80
C ILE A 53 3.77 8.44 17.63
N VAL A 54 2.82 8.83 18.49
CA VAL A 54 2.95 10.01 19.36
C VAL A 54 4.09 9.81 20.37
N GLU A 55 4.12 8.66 21.04
CA GLU A 55 5.17 8.31 22.02
C GLU A 55 6.57 8.24 21.38
N ALA A 56 6.68 7.64 20.18
CA ALA A 56 7.95 7.56 19.46
C ALA A 56 8.48 8.93 19.00
N ASN A 57 7.59 9.90 18.77
CA ASN A 57 7.95 11.25 18.35
C ASN A 57 8.10 12.24 19.54
N GLY A 58 7.94 11.76 20.78
CA GLY A 58 8.12 12.58 21.99
C GLY A 58 7.12 13.74 22.12
N LEU A 59 5.92 13.58 21.55
CA LEU A 59 4.81 14.53 21.65
C LEU A 59 3.86 14.18 22.79
#